data_AF-A0A1A9X485-F1
#
_entry.id   AF-A0A1A9X485-F1
#
_cell.length_a   1.000
_cell.length_b   1.000
_cell.length_c   1.000
_cell.angle_alpha   90.00
_cell.angle_beta   90.00
_cell.angle_gamma   90.00
#
_symmetry.space_group_name_H-M   'P 1'
#
loop_
_entity.id
_entity.type
_entity.pdbx_description
1 polymer ?
#
loop_
_entity_poly.entity_id
_entity_poly.type
_entity_poly.pdbx_seq_one_letter_code
_entity_poly.pdbx_strand_id
1 'polypeptide(L)'
;MRTFFRSIIFYSVASVISLIFFSLLIQFKAEKLGPQSLWKFPLNIGLTEMRHVDIHVAGYLYYKVRILCWIMTNTKNYDKRAVHIRNTWGKRCNKLLLIGSTKHDDLSNIDLQVGEGRDQLWHKTREAFTYIYKHHINEADWFLKADDDTYVIMENLRYLLYPYHPQIPIYFGCKFKIPFTFFPPYMSGGGGYVLSKEALKRLVEDGLPTFEAKSSTEDLEMGNCLHMANVTAGDSRDDDGQSRFFPDTPKGVLQPNAKEFWTWTYKYYKAEQVCKKIRRLF
;
A
#
# COMPACT_ATOMS: atom_id res chain seq x y z
N MET A 1 25.03 -52.10 54.34
CA MET A 1 23.74 -51.91 53.63
C MET A 1 22.87 -50.79 54.25
N ARG A 2 23.48 -49.66 54.69
CA ARG A 2 22.76 -48.51 55.30
C ARG A 2 23.15 -47.16 54.67
N THR A 3 24.12 -47.14 53.76
CA THR A 3 24.66 -45.95 53.10
C THR A 3 24.17 -45.77 51.67
N PHE A 4 23.55 -46.80 51.06
CA PHE A 4 23.06 -46.73 49.66
C PHE A 4 21.64 -46.15 49.55
N PHE A 5 20.81 -46.30 50.59
CA PHE A 5 19.44 -45.75 50.62
C PHE A 5 19.36 -44.25 50.96
N ARG A 6 20.44 -43.64 51.49
CA ARG A 6 20.47 -42.20 51.81
C ARG A 6 20.70 -41.31 50.59
N SER A 7 21.38 -41.80 49.56
CA SER A 7 21.66 -41.00 48.36
C SER A 7 20.47 -40.90 47.40
N ILE A 8 19.67 -41.97 47.24
CA ILE A 8 18.54 -41.98 46.29
C ILE A 8 17.40 -41.05 46.74
N ILE A 9 17.17 -40.95 48.05
CA ILE A 9 16.17 -40.04 48.63
C ILE A 9 16.60 -38.58 48.42
N PHE A 10 17.89 -38.25 48.58
CA PHE A 10 18.41 -36.89 48.37
C PHE A 10 18.28 -36.41 46.92
N TYR A 11 18.56 -37.26 45.92
CA TYR A 11 18.42 -36.89 44.50
C TYR A 11 16.95 -36.75 44.06
N SER A 12 16.02 -37.49 44.68
CA SER A 12 14.59 -37.36 44.38
C SER A 12 13.98 -36.06 44.94
N VAL A 13 14.42 -35.62 46.12
CA VAL A 13 13.91 -34.40 46.77
C VAL A 13 14.48 -33.14 46.11
N ALA A 14 15.75 -33.15 45.69
CA ALA A 14 16.38 -32.03 45.00
C ALA A 14 15.76 -31.74 43.61
N SER A 15 15.34 -32.78 42.88
CA SER A 15 14.68 -32.64 41.56
C SER A 15 13.28 -32.02 41.68
N VAL A 16 12.51 -32.43 42.69
CA VAL A 16 11.17 -31.89 42.95
C VAL A 16 11.22 -30.44 43.43
N ILE A 17 12.21 -30.07 44.26
CA ILE A 17 12.40 -28.68 44.71
C ILE A 17 12.79 -27.77 43.53
N SER A 18 13.62 -28.25 42.59
CA SER A 18 14.00 -27.47 41.41
C SER A 18 12.82 -27.21 40.46
N LEU A 19 11.93 -28.20 40.28
CA LEU A 19 10.71 -28.03 39.46
C LEU A 19 9.67 -27.10 40.11
N ILE A 20 9.56 -27.11 41.45
CA ILE A 20 8.69 -26.19 42.20
C ILE A 20 9.24 -24.75 42.15
N PHE A 21 10.56 -24.56 42.24
CA PHE A 21 11.15 -23.23 42.07
C PHE A 21 11.04 -22.70 40.64
N PHE A 22 11.11 -23.57 39.62
CA PHE A 22 10.95 -23.17 38.22
C PHE A 22 9.49 -22.81 37.89
N SER A 23 8.50 -23.50 38.46
CA SER A 23 7.08 -23.14 38.30
C SER A 23 6.70 -21.87 39.06
N LEU A 24 7.25 -21.66 40.27
CA LEU A 24 7.10 -20.40 41.03
C LEU A 24 7.77 -19.21 40.33
N LEU A 25 8.93 -19.38 39.69
CA LEU A 25 9.58 -18.32 38.90
C LEU A 25 8.80 -17.97 37.62
N ILE A 26 8.11 -18.93 36.99
CA ILE A 26 7.22 -18.67 35.85
C ILE A 26 5.97 -17.91 36.32
N GLN A 27 5.40 -18.25 37.49
CA GLN A 27 4.29 -17.49 38.07
C GLN A 27 4.70 -16.07 38.50
N PHE A 28 5.89 -15.90 39.10
CA PHE A 28 6.40 -14.58 39.51
C PHE A 28 6.77 -13.68 38.33
N LYS A 29 7.14 -14.24 37.17
CA LYS A 29 7.42 -13.48 35.95
C LYS A 29 6.16 -13.20 35.13
N ALA A 30 5.12 -14.03 35.27
CA ALA A 30 3.79 -13.80 34.69
C ALA A 30 2.99 -12.71 35.42
N GLU A 31 3.21 -12.49 36.72
CA GLU A 31 2.52 -11.43 37.49
C GLU A 31 3.11 -10.02 37.33
N LYS A 32 4.31 -9.86 36.72
CA LYS A 32 4.92 -8.54 36.47
C LYS A 32 4.81 -8.02 35.02
N LEU A 33 4.02 -8.67 34.17
CA LEU A 33 3.62 -8.15 32.86
C LEU A 33 2.09 -8.05 32.81
N GLY A 34 1.55 -7.18 33.64
CA GLY A 34 0.14 -6.81 33.56
C GLY A 34 -0.15 -6.12 32.21
N PRO A 35 -1.22 -6.46 31.49
CA PRO A 35 -1.69 -5.67 30.36
C PRO A 35 -2.45 -4.46 30.89
N GLN A 36 -1.70 -3.49 31.43
CA GLN A 36 -2.15 -2.13 31.66
C GLN A 36 -1.13 -1.13 31.11
N SER A 37 -0.90 -1.22 29.81
CA SER A 37 -0.71 -0.05 28.94
C SER A 37 -0.81 -0.56 27.51
N LEU A 38 -1.38 0.27 26.63
CA LEU A 38 -1.75 0.00 25.23
C LEU A 38 -3.26 -0.25 25.01
N TRP A 39 -3.96 0.89 24.87
CA TRP A 39 -5.20 1.13 24.12
C TRP A 39 -6.48 0.42 24.58
N LYS A 40 -7.11 0.97 25.63
CA LYS A 40 -8.57 0.89 25.79
C LYS A 40 -9.23 2.15 25.21
N PHE A 41 -9.68 2.09 23.96
CA PHE A 41 -10.78 2.92 23.48
C PHE A 41 -12.05 2.08 23.59
N PRO A 42 -13.10 2.49 24.33
CA PRO A 42 -14.39 1.85 24.21
C PRO A 42 -15.15 2.51 23.06
N LEU A 43 -15.04 1.97 21.85
CA LEU A 43 -16.03 2.24 20.81
C LEU A 43 -17.07 1.12 20.84
N ASN A 44 -18.06 1.28 21.71
CA ASN A 44 -19.24 0.44 21.70
C ASN A 44 -20.15 0.96 20.58
N ILE A 45 -19.92 0.51 19.34
CA ILE A 45 -20.84 0.76 18.23
C ILE A 45 -21.52 -0.57 17.91
N GLY A 46 -22.79 -0.66 18.31
CA GLY A 46 -23.67 -1.77 17.97
C GLY A 46 -23.72 -1.94 16.45
N LEU A 47 -23.36 -3.14 16.01
CA LEU A 47 -23.38 -3.56 14.62
C LEU A 47 -24.81 -3.90 14.19
N THR A 48 -25.58 -2.89 13.80
CA THR A 48 -26.77 -3.07 12.95
C THR A 48 -27.18 -1.73 12.36
N GLU A 49 -26.48 -1.28 11.31
CA GLU A 49 -27.04 -0.42 10.26
C GLU A 49 -26.00 -0.27 9.13
N MET A 50 -26.48 -0.14 7.90
CA MET A 50 -25.67 -0.05 6.69
C MET A 50 -24.52 0.96 6.85
N ARG A 51 -23.28 0.57 6.51
CA ARG A 51 -22.09 1.45 6.57
C ARG A 51 -22.25 2.63 5.61
N HIS A 52 -22.96 3.67 6.04
CA HIS A 52 -22.81 5.00 5.50
C HIS A 52 -21.37 5.44 5.74
N VAL A 53 -20.72 5.96 4.70
CA VAL A 53 -19.45 6.68 4.86
C VAL A 53 -19.75 7.81 5.84
N ASP A 54 -19.15 7.74 7.03
CA ASP A 54 -19.27 8.82 8.00
C ASP A 54 -18.64 10.07 7.36
N ILE A 55 -19.50 11.01 6.96
CA ILE A 55 -19.12 12.22 6.25
C ILE A 55 -18.17 13.08 7.09
N HIS A 56 -18.25 12.98 8.43
CA HIS A 56 -17.35 13.68 9.33
C HIS A 56 -15.96 13.06 9.31
N VAL A 57 -15.86 11.73 9.30
CA VAL A 57 -14.56 11.03 9.18
C VAL A 57 -13.93 11.30 7.81
N ALA A 58 -14.70 11.19 6.73
CA ALA A 58 -14.23 11.48 5.38
C ALA A 58 -13.73 12.92 5.24
N GLY A 59 -14.48 13.89 5.78
CA GLY A 59 -14.10 15.30 5.80
C GLY A 59 -12.84 15.55 6.63
N TYR A 60 -12.75 14.98 7.83
CA TYR A 60 -11.56 15.08 8.68
C TYR A 60 -10.31 14.54 7.97
N LEU A 61 -10.42 13.35 7.36
CA LEU A 61 -9.35 12.74 6.61
C LEU A 61 -8.93 13.58 5.39
N TYR A 62 -9.88 14.21 4.70
CA TYR A 62 -9.59 15.09 3.55
C TYR A 62 -8.62 16.23 3.92
N TYR A 63 -8.79 16.81 5.10
CA TYR A 63 -7.90 17.88 5.59
C TYR A 63 -6.59 17.36 6.18
N LYS A 64 -6.60 16.19 6.82
CA LYS A 64 -5.39 15.61 7.45
C LYS A 64 -4.45 14.91 6.47
N VAL A 65 -4.99 14.36 5.38
CA VAL A 65 -4.24 13.59 4.39
C VAL A 65 -4.45 14.23 3.03
N ARG A 66 -3.56 15.17 2.66
CA ARG A 66 -3.63 15.91 1.40
C ARG A 66 -3.00 15.09 0.29
N ILE A 67 -3.79 14.75 -0.72
CA ILE A 67 -3.37 13.90 -1.83
C ILE A 67 -3.46 14.69 -3.14
N LEU A 68 -2.33 14.77 -3.84
CA LEU A 68 -2.27 15.16 -5.24
C LEU A 68 -2.40 13.89 -6.09
N CYS A 69 -3.42 13.86 -6.93
CA CYS A 69 -3.64 12.81 -7.90
C CYS A 69 -3.13 13.29 -9.26
N TRP A 70 -2.26 12.52 -9.88
CA TRP A 70 -1.90 12.73 -11.28
C TRP A 70 -2.34 11.53 -12.11
N ILE A 71 -3.05 11.82 -13.18
CA ILE A 71 -3.66 10.81 -14.04
C ILE A 71 -2.87 10.76 -15.33
N MET A 72 -2.27 9.61 -15.60
CA MET A 72 -1.62 9.34 -16.87
C MET A 72 -2.68 9.07 -17.93
N THR A 73 -2.63 9.82 -19.02
CA THR A 73 -3.53 9.62 -20.15
C THR A 73 -2.85 9.94 -21.49
N ASN A 74 -3.60 9.83 -22.58
CA ASN A 74 -3.15 10.11 -23.93
C ASN A 74 -4.23 10.87 -24.72
N THR A 75 -3.84 11.41 -25.87
CA THR A 75 -4.72 12.24 -26.72
C THR A 75 -6.02 11.56 -27.12
N LYS A 76 -6.05 10.23 -27.26
CA LYS A 76 -7.26 9.48 -27.66
C LYS A 76 -8.24 9.25 -26.51
N ASN A 77 -7.79 9.42 -25.27
CA ASN A 77 -8.52 9.05 -24.06
C ASN A 77 -9.03 10.26 -23.26
N TYR A 78 -8.70 11.49 -23.65
CA TYR A 78 -9.16 12.69 -22.96
C TYR A 78 -10.69 12.72 -22.73
N ASP A 79 -11.47 12.68 -23.81
CA ASP A 79 -12.94 12.71 -23.71
C ASP A 79 -13.55 11.35 -23.41
N LYS A 80 -12.82 10.25 -23.67
CA LYS A 80 -13.34 8.89 -23.46
C LYS A 80 -13.18 8.39 -22.03
N ARG A 81 -12.20 8.93 -21.30
CA ARG A 81 -11.76 8.39 -20.01
C ARG A 81 -11.40 9.48 -19.00
N ALA A 82 -10.45 10.36 -19.33
CA ALA A 82 -9.94 11.35 -18.38
C ALA A 82 -11.03 12.32 -17.90
N VAL A 83 -11.97 12.71 -18.77
CA VAL A 83 -13.13 13.53 -18.42
C VAL A 83 -14.00 12.89 -17.33
N HIS A 84 -14.14 11.56 -17.34
CA HIS A 84 -14.94 10.86 -16.33
C HIS A 84 -14.24 10.86 -14.97
N ILE A 85 -12.92 10.72 -14.93
CA ILE A 85 -12.15 10.83 -13.69
C ILE A 85 -12.32 12.25 -13.11
N ARG A 86 -12.13 13.29 -13.93
CA ARG A 86 -12.33 14.69 -13.53
C ARG A 86 -13.74 14.95 -13.00
N ASN A 87 -14.75 14.29 -13.57
CA ASN A 87 -16.14 14.50 -13.19
C ASN A 87 -16.61 13.63 -12.01
N THR A 88 -15.83 12.63 -11.60
CA THR A 88 -16.18 11.66 -10.55
C THR A 88 -15.19 11.70 -9.38
N TRP A 89 -14.41 10.64 -9.16
CA TRP A 89 -13.55 10.48 -7.99
C TRP A 89 -12.40 11.47 -7.95
N GLY A 90 -11.94 11.97 -9.10
CA GLY A 90 -10.87 12.98 -9.19
C GLY A 90 -11.23 14.29 -8.47
N LYS A 91 -12.52 14.64 -8.33
CA LYS A 91 -12.99 15.79 -7.54
C LYS A 91 -12.68 15.68 -6.06
N ARG A 92 -12.43 14.47 -5.56
CA ARG A 92 -12.13 14.18 -4.16
C ARG A 92 -10.63 14.23 -3.86
N CYS A 93 -9.78 14.46 -4.85
CA CYS A 93 -8.37 14.76 -4.66
C CYS A 93 -8.19 16.20 -4.17
N ASN A 94 -7.14 16.47 -3.38
CA ASN A 94 -6.84 17.85 -2.96
C ASN A 94 -6.30 18.66 -4.14
N LYS A 95 -5.59 18.00 -5.05
CA LYS A 95 -5.20 18.51 -6.38
C LYS A 95 -5.30 17.40 -7.40
N LEU A 96 -5.84 17.71 -8.57
CA LEU A 96 -5.95 16.78 -9.69
C LEU A 96 -5.17 17.33 -10.88
N LEU A 97 -4.21 16.56 -11.37
CA LEU A 97 -3.47 16.84 -12.58
C LEU A 97 -3.79 15.77 -13.62
N LEU A 98 -4.22 16.19 -14.81
CA LEU A 98 -4.30 15.30 -15.96
C LEU A 98 -3.02 15.51 -16.76
N ILE A 99 -2.26 14.45 -17.00
CA ILE A 99 -0.96 14.52 -17.66
C ILE A 99 -0.98 13.66 -18.92
N GLY A 100 -0.70 14.29 -20.06
CA GLY A 100 -0.69 13.64 -21.37
C GLY A 100 0.39 14.22 -22.29
N SER A 101 0.31 13.89 -23.58
CA SER A 101 1.32 14.28 -24.58
C SER A 101 0.89 15.38 -25.54
N THR A 102 -0.34 15.87 -25.43
CA THR A 102 -0.82 17.04 -26.19
C THR A 102 -1.74 17.87 -25.32
N LYS A 103 -1.80 19.18 -25.56
CA LYS A 103 -2.79 20.05 -24.90
C LYS A 103 -4.23 19.67 -25.29
N HIS A 104 -5.14 19.77 -24.33
CA HIS A 104 -6.58 19.64 -24.45
C HIS A 104 -7.24 20.77 -23.66
N ASP A 105 -7.70 21.80 -24.35
CA ASP A 105 -8.09 23.07 -23.74
C ASP A 105 -9.18 22.89 -22.66
N ASP A 106 -10.18 22.04 -22.92
CA ASP A 106 -11.29 21.82 -21.97
C ASP A 106 -10.86 21.13 -20.68
N LEU A 107 -9.82 20.29 -20.72
CA LEU A 107 -9.37 19.51 -19.57
C LEU A 107 -8.23 20.20 -18.80
N SER A 108 -7.66 21.26 -19.36
CA SER A 108 -6.51 21.98 -18.78
C SER A 108 -5.39 21.03 -18.36
N ASN A 109 -5.12 20.01 -19.18
CA ASN A 109 -4.10 19.02 -18.89
C ASN A 109 -2.69 19.62 -19.02
N ILE A 110 -1.74 18.99 -18.35
CA ILE A 110 -0.32 19.27 -18.53
C ILE A 110 0.16 18.42 -19.70
N ASP A 111 0.77 19.09 -20.67
CA ASP A 111 1.47 18.47 -21.79
C ASP A 111 2.97 18.41 -21.47
N LEU A 112 3.48 17.19 -21.29
CA LEU A 112 4.91 16.98 -21.03
C LEU A 112 5.75 16.86 -22.31
N GLN A 113 5.14 16.93 -23.50
CA GLN A 113 5.80 16.79 -24.80
C GLN A 113 6.62 15.48 -24.93
N VAL A 114 6.19 14.43 -24.24
CA VAL A 114 6.80 13.10 -24.29
C VAL A 114 6.04 12.20 -25.26
N GLY A 115 6.72 11.20 -25.81
CA GLY A 115 6.12 10.22 -26.73
C GLY A 115 4.95 9.44 -26.11
N GLU A 116 4.08 8.93 -26.98
CA GLU A 116 2.98 8.03 -26.61
C GLU A 116 3.35 6.58 -26.94
N GLY A 117 2.85 5.64 -26.14
CA GLY A 117 3.13 4.22 -26.33
C GLY A 117 3.48 3.52 -25.02
N ARG A 118 3.37 2.18 -25.01
CA ARG A 118 3.71 1.38 -23.82
C ARG A 118 5.18 1.48 -23.46
N ASP A 119 6.04 1.62 -24.47
CA ASP A 119 7.48 1.78 -24.36
C ASP A 119 7.89 3.15 -23.79
N GLN A 120 6.98 4.14 -23.83
CA GLN A 120 7.22 5.50 -23.34
C GLN A 120 6.67 5.75 -21.92
N LEU A 121 5.98 4.78 -21.32
CA LEU A 121 5.32 4.96 -20.02
C LEU A 121 6.29 5.33 -18.90
N TRP A 122 7.47 4.72 -18.89
CA TRP A 122 8.51 5.04 -17.93
C TRP A 122 9.02 6.49 -18.10
N HIS A 123 9.27 6.91 -19.34
CA HIS A 123 9.67 8.29 -19.65
C HIS A 123 8.61 9.30 -19.22
N LYS A 124 7.34 9.04 -19.57
CA LYS A 124 6.21 9.89 -19.16
C LYS A 124 6.09 9.99 -17.63
N THR A 125 6.29 8.88 -16.93
CA THR A 125 6.20 8.82 -15.47
C THR A 125 7.32 9.59 -14.77
N ARG A 126 8.59 9.46 -15.21
CA ARG A 126 9.70 10.23 -14.63
C ARG A 126 9.52 11.74 -14.83
N GLU A 127 9.05 12.15 -16.00
CA GLU A 127 8.83 13.57 -16.30
C GLU A 127 7.64 14.11 -15.50
N ALA A 128 6.57 13.32 -15.35
CA ALA A 128 5.42 13.68 -14.52
C ALA A 128 5.82 13.89 -13.06
N PHE A 129 6.54 12.95 -12.46
CA PHE A 129 6.99 13.11 -11.07
C PHE A 129 8.01 14.24 -10.91
N THR A 130 8.91 14.44 -11.89
CA THR A 130 9.84 15.57 -11.89
C THR A 130 9.09 16.91 -11.94
N TYR A 131 8.07 17.02 -12.80
CA TYR A 131 7.21 18.20 -12.88
C TYR A 131 6.47 18.43 -11.55
N ILE A 132 5.83 17.40 -11.00
CA ILE A 132 5.10 17.48 -9.73
C ILE A 132 6.03 17.89 -8.59
N TYR A 133 7.25 17.34 -8.54
CA TYR A 133 8.25 17.73 -7.56
C TYR A 133 8.61 19.22 -7.70
N LYS A 134 8.90 19.70 -8.91
CA LYS A 134 9.29 21.11 -9.14
C LYS A 134 8.16 22.11 -8.85
N HIS A 135 6.92 21.76 -9.16
CA HIS A 135 5.81 22.72 -9.17
C HIS A 135 4.81 22.54 -8.02
N HIS A 136 4.69 21.33 -7.46
CA HIS A 136 3.56 20.95 -6.61
C HIS A 136 3.95 20.17 -5.34
N ILE A 137 5.25 19.99 -5.05
CA ILE A 137 5.73 19.23 -3.87
C ILE A 137 5.19 19.76 -2.52
N ASN A 138 4.82 21.04 -2.46
CA ASN A 138 4.29 21.68 -1.26
C ASN A 138 2.75 21.73 -1.18
N GLU A 139 2.07 21.32 -2.24
CA GLU A 139 0.60 21.37 -2.33
C GLU A 139 -0.09 20.11 -1.77
N ALA A 140 0.67 19.04 -1.55
CA ALA A 140 0.18 17.78 -1.00
C ALA A 140 1.22 17.09 -0.12
N ASP A 141 0.76 16.09 0.63
CA ASP A 141 1.58 15.23 1.48
C ASP A 141 1.80 13.86 0.83
N TRP A 142 0.91 13.46 -0.08
CA TRP A 142 0.94 12.21 -0.80
C TRP A 142 0.66 12.43 -2.29
N PHE A 143 1.31 11.63 -3.13
CA PHE A 143 1.32 11.79 -4.59
C PHE A 143 0.89 10.48 -5.25
N LEU A 144 -0.36 10.44 -5.70
CA LEU A 144 -0.99 9.27 -6.30
C LEU A 144 -0.83 9.31 -7.84
N LYS A 145 -0.21 8.26 -8.39
CA LYS A 145 -0.27 7.91 -9.81
C LYS A 145 -1.45 6.99 -10.06
N ALA A 146 -2.26 7.31 -11.07
CA ALA A 146 -3.32 6.44 -11.56
C ALA A 146 -3.40 6.50 -13.09
N ASP A 147 -3.91 5.44 -13.71
CA ASP A 147 -4.18 5.40 -15.15
C ASP A 147 -5.58 5.95 -15.43
N ASP A 148 -5.85 6.31 -16.69
CA ASP A 148 -7.15 6.86 -17.10
C ASP A 148 -8.33 5.87 -17.05
N ASP A 149 -8.06 4.60 -16.76
CA ASP A 149 -9.05 3.56 -16.49
C ASP A 149 -9.03 3.05 -15.03
N THR A 150 -8.33 3.74 -14.12
CA THR A 150 -8.34 3.45 -12.68
C THR A 150 -9.49 4.17 -11.95
N TYR A 151 -10.11 3.50 -10.98
CA TYR A 151 -11.07 4.10 -10.05
C TYR A 151 -10.55 4.02 -8.61
N VAL A 152 -10.62 5.14 -7.87
CA VAL A 152 -10.09 5.23 -6.50
C VAL A 152 -11.17 5.72 -5.54
N ILE A 153 -11.39 4.95 -4.47
CA ILE A 153 -12.19 5.39 -3.33
C ILE A 153 -11.26 6.20 -2.42
N MET A 154 -11.26 7.51 -2.61
CA MET A 154 -10.29 8.42 -1.97
C MET A 154 -10.37 8.40 -0.44
N GLU A 155 -11.55 8.14 0.13
CA GLU A 155 -11.75 7.98 1.57
C GLU A 155 -10.99 6.76 2.11
N ASN A 156 -11.07 5.63 1.40
CA ASN A 156 -10.33 4.41 1.77
C ASN A 156 -8.82 4.60 1.62
N LEU A 157 -8.39 5.32 0.57
CA LEU A 157 -6.98 5.66 0.40
C LEU A 157 -6.47 6.53 1.55
N ARG A 158 -7.22 7.56 1.95
CA ARG A 158 -6.83 8.40 3.09
C ARG A 158 -6.81 7.63 4.39
N TYR A 159 -7.74 6.71 4.61
CA TYR A 159 -7.75 5.85 5.78
C TYR A 159 -6.48 5.00 5.87
N LEU A 160 -6.03 4.41 4.76
CA LEU A 160 -4.74 3.68 4.68
C LEU A 160 -3.55 4.59 5.05
N LEU A 161 -3.55 5.83 4.57
CA LEU A 161 -2.40 6.74 4.68
C LEU A 161 -2.35 7.50 6.01
N TYR A 162 -3.48 7.68 6.68
CA TYR A 162 -3.63 8.42 7.94
C TYR A 162 -2.60 8.07 9.04
N PRO A 163 -2.26 6.79 9.30
CA PRO A 163 -1.29 6.45 10.35
C PRO A 163 0.16 6.73 9.96
N TYR A 164 0.46 7.07 8.71
CA TYR A 164 1.83 7.27 8.23
C TYR A 164 2.21 8.76 8.17
N HIS A 165 3.41 9.07 8.64
CA HIS A 165 3.98 10.41 8.50
C HIS A 165 4.52 10.60 7.06
N PRO A 166 4.17 11.68 6.33
CA PRO A 166 4.57 11.88 4.93
C PRO A 166 6.08 11.99 4.66
N GLN A 167 6.87 12.19 5.71
CA GLN A 167 8.32 12.31 5.69
C GLN A 167 9.03 10.95 5.82
N ILE A 168 8.27 9.87 6.02
CA ILE A 168 8.81 8.51 5.94
C ILE A 168 8.92 8.16 4.45
N PRO A 169 10.08 7.70 3.95
CA PRO A 169 10.27 7.34 2.55
C PRO A 169 9.56 6.01 2.24
N ILE A 170 8.24 6.07 2.07
CA ILE A 170 7.38 4.91 1.80
C ILE A 170 6.44 5.17 0.63
N TYR A 171 6.10 4.10 -0.09
CA TYR A 171 5.07 4.12 -1.12
C TYR A 171 4.20 2.87 -1.05
N PHE A 172 2.95 3.00 -1.50
CA PHE A 172 1.93 1.96 -1.41
C PHE A 172 1.28 1.72 -2.78
N GLY A 173 0.79 0.50 -2.99
CA GLY A 173 0.10 0.09 -4.21
C GLY A 173 -0.20 -1.40 -4.18
N CYS A 174 -0.43 -2.00 -5.34
CA CYS A 174 -0.51 -3.47 -5.44
C CYS A 174 0.89 -4.08 -5.53
N LYS A 175 1.43 -4.54 -4.40
CA LYS A 175 2.81 -5.02 -4.32
C LYS A 175 3.03 -6.31 -5.11
N PHE A 176 3.89 -6.23 -6.11
CA PHE A 176 4.36 -7.32 -6.94
C PHE A 176 5.81 -7.70 -6.63
N LYS A 177 6.18 -8.91 -7.03
CA LYS A 177 7.54 -9.44 -7.07
C LYS A 177 7.69 -10.24 -8.35
N ILE A 178 8.88 -10.21 -8.95
CA ILE A 178 9.21 -11.10 -10.05
C ILE A 178 9.60 -12.45 -9.44
N PRO A 179 8.89 -13.55 -9.73
CA PRO A 179 9.24 -14.87 -9.23
C PRO A 179 10.67 -15.27 -9.60
N PHE A 180 11.35 -15.96 -8.68
CA PHE A 180 12.68 -16.55 -8.92
C PHE A 180 13.78 -15.54 -9.28
N THR A 181 13.63 -14.28 -8.90
CA THR A 181 14.65 -13.24 -9.08
C THR A 181 14.89 -12.46 -7.80
N PHE A 182 16.01 -11.75 -7.72
CA PHE A 182 16.36 -10.85 -6.62
C PHE A 182 15.91 -9.40 -6.87
N PHE A 183 15.01 -9.16 -7.84
CA PHE A 183 14.47 -7.82 -8.05
C PHE A 183 13.69 -7.36 -6.81
N PRO A 184 13.84 -6.08 -6.42
CA PRO A 184 13.06 -5.53 -5.33
C PRO A 184 11.55 -5.60 -5.67
N PRO A 185 10.69 -5.67 -4.64
CA PRO A 185 9.26 -5.57 -4.87
C PRO A 185 8.90 -4.19 -5.42
N TYR A 186 7.90 -4.16 -6.30
CA TYR A 186 7.40 -2.97 -6.96
C TYR A 186 5.87 -2.91 -6.84
N MET A 187 5.24 -1.80 -7.21
CA MET A 187 3.77 -1.67 -7.17
C MET A 187 3.23 -1.70 -8.59
N SER A 188 2.23 -2.53 -8.88
CA SER A 188 1.64 -2.61 -10.23
C SER A 188 1.13 -1.25 -10.71
N GLY A 189 1.48 -0.89 -11.94
CA GLY A 189 1.15 0.41 -12.53
C GLY A 189 -0.35 0.65 -12.71
N GLY A 190 -1.08 -0.37 -13.19
CA GLY A 190 -2.54 -0.28 -13.45
C GLY A 190 -3.39 -0.32 -12.18
N GLY A 191 -2.85 -0.85 -11.08
CA GLY A 191 -3.49 -0.75 -9.77
C GLY A 191 -3.38 0.64 -9.15
N GLY A 192 -2.54 1.50 -9.72
CA GLY A 192 -2.13 2.76 -9.13
C GLY A 192 -1.18 2.58 -7.94
N TYR A 193 -0.42 3.64 -7.65
CA TYR A 193 0.47 3.67 -6.51
C TYR A 193 0.62 5.10 -5.98
N VAL A 194 0.85 5.21 -4.68
CA VAL A 194 0.94 6.49 -3.96
C VAL A 194 2.27 6.60 -3.24
N LEU A 195 2.98 7.70 -3.48
CA LEU A 195 4.24 8.04 -2.84
C LEU A 195 3.98 9.02 -1.71
N SER A 196 4.66 8.81 -0.58
CA SER A 196 4.83 9.86 0.43
C SER A 196 5.64 11.04 -0.14
N LYS A 197 5.54 12.20 0.50
CA LYS A 197 6.32 13.39 0.12
C LYS A 197 7.83 13.12 0.11
N GLU A 198 8.35 12.42 1.12
CA GLU A 198 9.77 12.04 1.14
C GLU A 198 10.12 11.05 0.04
N ALA A 199 9.25 10.07 -0.26
CA ALA A 199 9.50 9.14 -1.36
C ALA A 199 9.60 9.86 -2.73
N LEU A 200 8.73 10.83 -2.99
CA LEU A 200 8.81 11.64 -4.22
C LEU A 200 10.09 12.47 -4.27
N LYS A 201 10.48 13.07 -3.14
CA LYS A 201 11.72 13.84 -3.05
C LYS A 201 12.93 12.98 -3.41
N ARG A 202 13.07 11.81 -2.78
CA ARG A 202 14.18 10.88 -3.05
C ARG A 202 14.14 10.31 -4.45
N LEU A 203 12.96 10.02 -4.99
CA LEU A 203 12.81 9.61 -6.38
C LEU A 203 13.49 10.61 -7.31
N VAL A 204 13.22 11.90 -7.16
CA VAL A 204 13.70 12.94 -8.08
C VAL A 204 15.12 13.40 -7.78
N GLU A 205 15.50 13.52 -6.51
CA GLU A 205 16.82 14.04 -6.11
C GLU A 205 17.92 12.95 -6.12
N ASP A 206 17.59 11.72 -5.70
CA ASP A 206 18.58 10.66 -5.51
C ASP A 206 18.46 9.56 -6.58
N GLY A 207 17.23 9.18 -6.92
CA GLY A 207 16.92 8.08 -7.83
C GLY A 207 17.15 8.43 -9.30
N LEU A 208 16.28 9.26 -9.88
CA LEU A 208 16.24 9.58 -11.31
C LEU A 208 17.58 10.07 -11.90
N PRO A 209 18.42 10.87 -11.21
CA PRO A 209 19.68 11.36 -11.79
C PRO A 209 20.71 10.27 -12.07
N THR A 210 20.67 9.16 -11.33
CA THR A 210 21.65 8.06 -11.43
C THR A 210 21.03 6.76 -11.97
N PHE A 211 19.71 6.73 -12.14
CA PHE A 211 18.98 5.52 -12.50
C PHE A 211 18.95 5.28 -14.01
N GLU A 212 19.65 4.22 -14.44
CA GLU A 212 19.57 3.69 -15.79
C GLU A 212 18.51 2.58 -15.87
N ALA A 213 17.46 2.84 -16.66
CA ALA A 213 16.36 1.90 -16.85
C ALA A 213 16.79 0.69 -17.67
N LYS A 214 16.38 -0.51 -17.24
CA LYS A 214 16.74 -1.76 -17.95
C LYS A 214 15.64 -2.24 -18.90
N SER A 215 14.45 -1.66 -18.80
CA SER A 215 13.30 -1.93 -19.62
C SER A 215 12.42 -0.67 -19.74
N SER A 216 11.39 -0.75 -20.57
CA SER A 216 10.34 0.28 -20.65
C SER A 216 9.16 0.01 -19.71
N THR A 217 9.24 -1.03 -18.88
CA THR A 217 8.16 -1.44 -17.97
C THR A 217 8.09 -0.48 -16.79
N GLU A 218 7.23 0.54 -16.90
CA GLU A 218 7.12 1.68 -15.99
C GLU A 218 7.11 1.31 -14.51
N ASP A 219 6.24 0.37 -14.11
CA ASP A 219 6.06 0.02 -12.71
C ASP A 219 7.24 -0.75 -12.11
N LEU A 220 7.88 -1.60 -12.92
CA LEU A 220 9.11 -2.29 -12.55
C LEU A 220 10.28 -1.31 -12.39
N GLU A 221 10.48 -0.41 -13.35
CA GLU A 221 11.54 0.60 -13.30
C GLU A 221 11.30 1.59 -12.14
N MET A 222 10.05 1.97 -11.88
CA MET A 222 9.66 2.77 -10.71
C MET A 222 10.09 2.09 -9.41
N GLY A 223 9.75 0.80 -9.24
CA GLY A 223 10.14 0.05 -8.05
C GLY A 223 11.65 -0.08 -7.87
N ASN A 224 12.38 -0.33 -8.96
CA ASN A 224 13.85 -0.40 -8.94
C ASN A 224 14.48 0.95 -8.56
N CYS A 225 14.00 2.04 -9.15
CA CYS A 225 14.50 3.39 -8.89
C CYS A 225 14.23 3.83 -7.44
N LEU A 226 13.01 3.59 -6.95
CA LEU A 226 12.65 3.86 -5.55
C LEU A 226 13.45 3.01 -4.57
N HIS A 227 13.70 1.74 -4.88
CA HIS A 227 14.54 0.88 -4.06
C HIS A 227 15.98 1.41 -3.97
N MET A 228 16.56 1.81 -5.11
CA MET A 228 17.89 2.43 -5.16
C MET A 228 17.95 3.73 -4.35
N ALA A 229 16.86 4.50 -4.34
CA ALA A 229 16.70 5.72 -3.54
C ALA A 229 16.31 5.46 -2.06
N ASN A 230 16.45 4.23 -1.56
CA ASN A 230 16.12 3.83 -0.19
C ASN A 230 14.67 4.14 0.21
N VAL A 231 13.72 3.96 -0.71
CA VAL A 231 12.28 4.08 -0.46
C VAL A 231 11.67 2.70 -0.22
N THR A 232 10.92 2.58 0.87
CA THR A 232 10.29 1.32 1.30
C THR A 232 9.00 1.05 0.53
N ALA A 233 8.88 -0.15 -0.05
CA ALA A 233 7.61 -0.67 -0.57
C ALA A 233 6.70 -1.12 0.60
N GLY A 234 5.73 -0.29 0.96
CA GLY A 234 4.82 -0.51 2.10
C GLY A 234 3.80 -1.63 1.89
N ASP A 235 3.27 -2.18 2.98
CA ASP A 235 2.11 -3.09 2.93
C ASP A 235 0.82 -2.26 2.91
N SER A 236 0.01 -2.42 1.87
CA SER A 236 -1.23 -1.66 1.66
C SER A 236 -2.49 -2.41 2.09
N ARG A 237 -2.34 -3.65 2.59
CA ARG A 237 -3.47 -4.50 3.00
C ARG A 237 -4.16 -3.98 4.26
N ASP A 238 -5.44 -4.29 4.38
CA ASP A 238 -6.22 -3.95 5.57
C ASP A 238 -5.91 -4.81 6.79
N ASP A 239 -6.58 -4.52 7.90
CA ASP A 239 -6.38 -5.20 9.17
C ASP A 239 -6.77 -6.68 9.09
N ASP A 240 -7.60 -7.05 8.11
CA ASP A 240 -7.97 -8.43 7.77
C ASP A 240 -7.00 -9.06 6.73
N GLY A 241 -5.96 -8.34 6.32
CA GLY A 241 -4.98 -8.78 5.33
C GLY A 241 -5.49 -8.75 3.89
N GLN A 242 -6.60 -8.07 3.60
CA GLN A 242 -7.18 -7.96 2.26
C GLN A 242 -6.54 -6.83 1.46
N SER A 243 -6.43 -7.01 0.14
CA SER A 243 -5.83 -5.99 -0.74
C SER A 243 -6.71 -4.75 -0.82
N ARG A 244 -6.10 -3.56 -0.85
CA ARG A 244 -6.78 -2.28 -1.15
C ARG A 244 -6.51 -1.76 -2.56
N PHE A 245 -5.47 -2.28 -3.22
CA PHE A 245 -5.08 -1.95 -4.59
C PHE A 245 -5.21 -3.19 -5.47
N PHE A 246 -5.86 -3.02 -6.62
CA PHE A 246 -6.17 -4.12 -7.53
C PHE A 246 -5.74 -3.73 -8.95
N PRO A 247 -4.86 -4.51 -9.59
CA PRO A 247 -4.40 -4.25 -10.95
C PRO A 247 -5.34 -4.89 -12.00
N ASP A 248 -6.51 -5.35 -11.57
CA ASP A 248 -7.50 -6.03 -12.40
C ASP A 248 -8.80 -5.23 -12.42
N THR A 249 -9.62 -5.52 -13.42
CA THR A 249 -10.97 -4.97 -13.55
C THR A 249 -11.84 -5.35 -12.36
N PRO A 250 -12.90 -4.57 -12.04
CA PRO A 250 -13.86 -4.94 -11.00
C PRO A 250 -14.45 -6.34 -11.19
N LYS A 251 -14.67 -6.75 -12.45
CA LYS A 251 -15.13 -8.11 -12.79
C LYS A 251 -14.10 -9.17 -12.41
N GLY A 252 -12.82 -8.97 -12.71
CA GLY A 252 -11.74 -9.91 -12.35
C GLY A 252 -11.57 -10.05 -10.84
N VAL A 253 -11.69 -8.94 -10.10
CA VAL A 253 -11.64 -8.94 -8.63
C VAL A 253 -12.82 -9.70 -8.01
N LEU A 254 -14.04 -9.51 -8.52
CA LEU A 254 -15.27 -10.13 -7.99
C LEU A 254 -15.47 -11.57 -8.45
N GLN A 255 -15.03 -11.90 -9.66
CA GLN A 255 -15.17 -13.22 -10.28
C GLN A 255 -13.80 -13.69 -10.80
N PRO A 256 -12.87 -14.01 -9.88
CA PRO A 256 -11.52 -14.41 -10.26
C PRO A 256 -11.57 -15.69 -11.08
N ASN A 257 -11.18 -15.60 -12.34
CA ASN A 257 -11.09 -16.74 -13.24
C ASN A 257 -9.68 -17.35 -13.18
N ALA A 258 -9.58 -18.67 -13.35
CA ALA A 258 -8.29 -19.39 -13.41
C ALA A 258 -7.31 -18.86 -14.49
N LYS A 259 -7.81 -18.07 -15.46
CA LYS A 259 -7.02 -17.43 -16.53
C LYS A 259 -6.23 -16.19 -16.07
N GLU A 260 -6.51 -15.61 -14.91
CA GLU A 260 -5.75 -14.48 -14.34
C GLU A 260 -4.47 -14.94 -13.61
N PHE A 261 -3.92 -16.08 -14.02
CA PHE A 261 -2.76 -16.74 -13.42
C PHE A 261 -1.54 -15.81 -13.23
N TRP A 262 -1.36 -14.83 -14.12
CA TRP A 262 -0.23 -13.93 -14.07
C TRP A 262 -0.29 -13.00 -12.84
N THR A 263 -1.42 -12.33 -12.55
CA THR A 263 -1.51 -11.42 -11.38
C THR A 263 -1.22 -12.16 -10.08
N TRP A 264 -1.73 -13.37 -9.94
CA TRP A 264 -1.45 -14.27 -8.81
C TRP A 264 0.03 -14.67 -8.70
N THR A 265 0.69 -14.84 -9.83
CA THR A 265 2.11 -15.21 -9.90
C THR A 265 3.00 -14.07 -9.41
N TYR A 266 2.67 -12.82 -9.77
CA TYR A 266 3.45 -11.65 -9.38
C TYR A 266 3.06 -11.09 -8.01
N LYS A 267 1.85 -11.32 -7.50
CA LYS A 267 1.42 -10.80 -6.18
C LYS A 267 2.41 -11.19 -5.08
N TYR A 268 2.90 -10.18 -4.36
CA TYR A 268 3.82 -10.37 -3.24
C TYR A 268 3.14 -11.13 -2.10
N TYR A 269 1.93 -10.67 -1.74
CA TYR A 269 1.06 -11.30 -0.76
C TYR A 269 0.07 -12.20 -1.49
N LYS A 270 0.17 -13.51 -1.27
CA LYS A 270 -0.84 -14.45 -1.76
C LYS A 270 -2.07 -14.31 -0.86
N ALA A 271 -3.23 -14.07 -1.45
CA ALA A 271 -4.47 -14.12 -0.69
C ALA A 271 -4.66 -15.57 -0.20
N GLU A 272 -4.95 -15.74 1.09
CA GLU A 272 -5.58 -16.97 1.53
C GLU A 272 -6.93 -17.06 0.81
N GLN A 273 -7.26 -18.22 0.24
CA GLN A 273 -8.55 -18.42 -0.39
C GLN A 273 -9.66 -18.22 0.67
N VAL A 274 -10.27 -17.03 0.72
CA VAL A 274 -11.42 -16.72 1.59
C VAL A 274 -12.66 -17.57 1.22
N CYS A 275 -12.55 -18.41 0.19
CA CYS A 275 -13.58 -19.34 -0.27
C CYS A 275 -13.97 -20.46 0.74
N LYS A 276 -13.43 -20.49 1.96
CA LYS A 276 -13.84 -21.46 3.00
C LYS A 276 -14.99 -20.99 3.90
N LYS A 277 -15.41 -19.72 3.90
CA LYS A 277 -16.42 -19.23 4.87
C LYS A 277 -17.81 -18.90 4.30
N ILE A 278 -17.99 -18.89 2.98
CA ILE A 278 -19.29 -18.60 2.33
C ILE A 278 -20.18 -19.86 2.16
N ARG A 279 -19.70 -21.06 2.53
CA ARG A 279 -20.49 -22.32 2.48
C ARG A 279 -21.36 -22.61 3.73
N ARG A 280 -21.64 -21.63 4.59
CA ARG A 280 -22.49 -21.84 5.79
C ARG A 280 -23.59 -20.79 5.99
N LEU A 281 -23.99 -20.06 4.94
CA LEU A 281 -25.10 -19.10 5.02
C LEU A 281 -26.14 -19.25 3.89
N PHE A 282 -26.24 -20.44 3.29
CA PHE A 282 -27.44 -20.86 2.57
C PHE A 282 -27.80 -22.27 3.03
#